data_AF-A0A1D2MA13-F1
#
_entry.id   AF-A0A1D2MA13-F1
#
_cell.length_a   1.000
_cell.length_b   1.000
_cell.length_c   1.000
_cell.angle_alpha   90.00
_cell.angle_beta   90.00
_cell.angle_gamma   90.00
#
_symmetry.space_group_name_H-M   'P 1'
#
loop_
_entity.id
_entity.type
_entity.pdbx_description
1 polymer ?
#
loop_
_entity_poly.entity_id
_entity_poly.type
_entity_poly.pdbx_seq_one_letter_code
_entity_poly.pdbx_strand_id
1 'polypeptide(L)' 'VRGVDKAQSPYCLKPPDWRMTFTGIFLKRRMNRNGCPISATFYISHELTDYSKVQNLAVDGYKIASHSVPHSI' A
#
# COMPACT_ATOMS: atom_id res chain seq x y z
N VAL A 1 -11.12 21.16 30.44
CA VAL A 1 -10.78 19.72 30.58
C VAL A 1 -9.52 19.45 29.78
N ARG A 2 -8.46 19.02 30.46
CA ARG A 2 -7.16 18.55 29.92
C ARG A 2 -7.40 17.67 28.68
N GLY A 3 -6.75 17.73 27.52
CA GLY A 3 -5.43 18.15 27.10
C GLY A 3 -5.00 17.13 26.02
N VAL A 4 -4.40 17.58 24.92
CA VAL A 4 -3.60 16.78 23.97
C VAL A 4 -4.29 15.59 23.26
N ASP A 5 -4.82 15.82 22.07
CA ASP A 5 -4.53 14.94 20.92
C ASP A 5 -4.75 15.67 19.58
N LYS A 6 -4.00 16.76 19.39
CA LYS A 6 -3.47 17.12 18.06
C LYS A 6 -2.57 15.98 17.55
N ALA A 7 -3.13 14.85 17.11
CA ALA A 7 -2.31 13.74 16.58
C ALA A 7 -3.04 12.77 15.63
N GLN A 8 -4.20 13.13 15.08
CA GLN A 8 -4.89 12.26 14.12
C GLN A 8 -5.36 12.99 12.85
N SER A 9 -4.59 13.98 12.39
CA SER A 9 -4.59 14.29 10.95
C SER A 9 -3.49 13.45 10.30
N PRO A 10 -3.82 12.40 9.56
CA PRO A 10 -2.88 11.34 9.18
C PRO A 10 -1.93 11.71 8.03
N TYR A 11 -1.76 13.02 7.77
CA TYR A 11 -0.82 13.55 6.79
C TYR A 11 0.41 14.22 7.44
N CYS A 12 0.44 14.38 8.76
CA CYS A 12 1.58 15.01 9.44
C CYS A 12 2.05 14.16 10.61
N LEU A 13 3.36 13.86 10.60
CA LEU A 13 4.21 13.32 11.66
C LEU A 13 4.33 11.78 11.74
N LYS A 14 5.21 11.21 10.89
CA LYS A 14 6.41 10.50 11.36
C LYS A 14 7.60 10.71 10.39
N PRO A 15 8.84 10.86 10.90
CA PRO A 15 10.08 11.10 10.13
C PRO A 15 10.48 9.89 9.25
N PRO A 16 11.49 10.03 8.35
CA PRO A 16 11.60 9.22 7.13
C PRO A 16 12.21 7.85 7.45
N ASP A 17 11.38 6.89 7.84
CA ASP A 17 11.69 5.52 7.45
C ASP A 17 11.41 5.43 5.95
N TRP A 18 12.45 5.63 5.14
CA TRP A 18 12.42 5.51 3.69
C TRP A 18 11.99 4.11 3.22
N ARG A 19 11.77 3.17 4.15
CA ARG A 19 11.07 1.91 3.93
C ARG A 19 9.56 2.13 3.93
N MET A 20 9.08 2.94 2.99
CA MET A 20 7.66 3.01 2.59
C MET A 20 7.26 1.65 1.99
N THR A 21 7.01 0.69 2.86
CA THR A 21 6.58 -0.65 2.46
C THR A 21 5.09 -0.63 2.17
N PHE A 22 4.65 -1.51 1.26
CA PHE A 22 3.24 -1.69 0.90
C PHE A 22 2.34 -1.78 2.15
N THR A 23 2.78 -2.50 3.18
CA THR A 23 2.08 -2.68 4.46
C THR A 23 1.91 -1.39 5.27
N GLY A 24 2.79 -0.40 5.11
CA GLY A 24 2.69 0.91 5.79
C GLY A 24 1.70 1.87 5.13
N ILE A 25 1.49 1.73 3.81
CA ILE A 25 0.54 2.56 3.04
C ILE A 25 -0.87 1.97 3.13
N PHE A 26 -0.99 0.66 2.95
CA PHE A 26 -2.25 -0.06 2.95
C PHE A 26 -2.62 -0.61 4.33
N LEU A 27 -2.63 0.27 5.32
CA LEU A 27 -3.13 -0.07 6.65
C LEU A 27 -4.63 -0.37 6.58
N LYS A 28 -5.09 -1.45 7.23
CA LYS A 28 -6.53 -1.79 7.34
C LYS A 28 -7.40 -0.67 7.92
N ARG A 29 -6.79 0.31 8.61
CA ARG A 29 -7.45 1.52 9.14
C ARG A 29 -7.77 2.58 8.08
N ARG A 30 -7.14 2.52 6.90
CA ARG A 30 -7.48 3.40 5.77
C ARG A 30 -8.67 2.76 5.07
N MET A 31 -9.83 3.38 5.25
CA MET A 31 -11.07 2.96 4.60
C MET A 31 -11.59 4.10 3.74
N ASN A 32 -12.23 3.74 2.64
CA ASN A 32 -13.03 4.68 1.86
C ASN A 32 -14.31 5.03 2.65
N ARG A 33 -15.01 6.09 2.25
CA ARG A 33 -16.22 6.60 2.94
C ARG A 33 -17.35 5.57 3.03
N ASN A 34 -17.33 4.54 2.19
CA ASN A 34 -18.23 3.39 2.23
C ASN A 34 -17.87 2.33 3.28
N GLY A 35 -16.80 2.53 4.06
CA GLY A 35 -16.33 1.58 5.08
C GLY A 35 -15.49 0.42 4.54
N CYS A 36 -15.25 0.36 3.22
CA CYS A 36 -14.38 -0.66 2.64
C CYS A 36 -12.90 -0.25 2.76
N PRO A 37 -11.97 -1.19 2.93
CA PRO A 37 -10.54 -0.92 2.81
C PRO A 37 -10.19 -0.30 1.45
N ILE A 38 -9.14 0.53 1.40
CA ILE A 38 -8.62 1.05 0.13
C ILE A 38 -8.16 -0.08 -0.78
N SER A 39 -8.63 -0.06 -2.02
CA SER A 39 -8.19 -0.96 -3.08
C SER A 39 -7.12 -0.29 -3.95
N ALA A 40 -6.20 -1.08 -4.48
CA ALA A 40 -5.16 -0.65 -5.41
C ALA A 40 -4.94 -1.70 -6.50
N THR A 41 -4.40 -1.25 -7.64
CA THR A 41 -4.01 -2.10 -8.75
C THR A 41 -2.50 -1.99 -8.98
N PHE A 42 -1.79 -3.11 -8.98
CA PHE A 42 -0.35 -3.19 -9.19
C PHE A 42 -0.05 -3.63 -10.61
N TYR A 43 0.67 -2.79 -11.35
CA TYR A 43 1.25 -3.12 -12.65
C TYR A 43 2.67 -3.64 -12.41
N ILE A 44 2.90 -4.92 -12.67
CA ILE A 44 4.13 -5.62 -12.26
C ILE A 44 4.88 -6.12 -13.49
N SER A 45 6.15 -5.77 -13.60
CA SER A 45 7.07 -6.32 -14.61
C SER A 45 7.62 -7.66 -14.15
N HIS A 46 7.89 -8.56 -15.10
CA HIS A 46 8.36 -9.91 -14.75
C HIS A 46 9.79 -9.89 -14.16
N GLU A 47 10.61 -8.93 -14.58
CA GLU A 47 12.00 -8.83 -14.15
C GLU A 47 12.13 -8.36 -12.69
N LEU A 48 12.91 -9.11 -11.89
CA LEU A 48 13.23 -8.84 -10.48
C LEU A 48 12.02 -8.78 -9.52
N THR A 49 10.86 -9.31 -9.92
CA THR A 49 9.68 -9.42 -9.06
C THR A 49 9.72 -10.68 -8.19
N ASP A 50 9.49 -10.52 -6.88
CA ASP A 50 9.26 -11.62 -5.94
C ASP A 50 7.77 -12.02 -5.93
N TYR A 51 7.44 -13.09 -6.66
CA TYR A 51 6.06 -13.59 -6.80
C TYR A 51 5.43 -14.06 -5.48
N SER A 52 6.22 -14.39 -4.46
CA SER A 52 5.70 -14.76 -3.13
C SER A 52 4.97 -13.56 -2.50
N LYS A 53 5.50 -12.36 -2.70
CA LYS A 53 4.86 -11.11 -2.24
C LYS A 53 3.64 -10.78 -3.09
N VAL A 54 3.73 -10.97 -4.40
CA VAL A 54 2.60 -10.78 -5.33
C VAL A 54 1.43 -11.68 -4.93
N GLN A 55 1.70 -12.93 -4.57
CA GLN A 55 0.69 -13.86 -4.10
C GLN A 55 0.00 -13.38 -2.81
N ASN A 56 0.77 -12.86 -1.85
CA ASN A 56 0.20 -12.28 -0.63
C ASN A 56 -0.68 -11.06 -0.93
N LEU A 57 -0.25 -10.20 -1.86
CA LEU A 57 -1.07 -9.05 -2.31
C LEU A 57 -2.38 -9.49 -2.98
N ALA A 58 -2.35 -10.57 -3.76
CA ALA A 58 -3.55 -11.13 -4.39
C ALA A 58 -4.54 -11.67 -3.32
N VAL A 59 -4.02 -12.40 -2.33
CA VAL A 59 -4.80 -12.98 -1.23
C VAL A 59 -5.40 -11.88 -0.36
N ASP A 60 -4.67 -10.78 -0.14
CA ASP A 60 -5.16 -9.61 0.59
C ASP A 60 -6.24 -8.81 -0.19
N GLY A 61 -6.53 -9.17 -1.44
CA GLY A 61 -7.61 -8.60 -2.26
C GLY A 61 -7.19 -7.43 -3.15
N TYR A 62 -5.88 -7.24 -3.38
CA TYR A 62 -5.38 -6.25 -4.33
C TYR A 62 -5.38 -6.80 -5.76
N LYS A 63 -5.61 -5.91 -6.73
CA LYS A 63 -5.61 -6.30 -8.14
C LYS A 63 -4.19 -6.28 -8.69
N ILE A 64 -3.86 -7.27 -9.49
CA ILE A 64 -2.55 -7.39 -10.13
C ILE A 64 -2.75 -7.42 -11.65
N ALA A 65 -1.93 -6.64 -12.35
CA ALA A 65 -1.90 -6.52 -13.80
C ALA A 65 -0.45 -6.65 -14.30
N SER A 66 -0.28 -7.17 -15.51
CA SER A 66 1.04 -7.34 -16.14
C SER A 66 1.58 -6.02 -16.69
N HIS A 67 2.86 -5.73 -16.45
CA HIS A 67 3.59 -4.59 -17.00
C HIS A 67 4.85 -5.06 -17.74
N SER A 68 4.61 -5.78 -18.85
CA SER A 68 5.61 -6.42 -19.74
C SER A 68 6.59 -7.40 -19.08
N VAL A 69 7.24 -8.24 -19.91
CA VAL A 69 8.19 -9.26 -19.43
C VAL A 69 9.56 -8.61 -19.19
N PRO A 70 10.24 -8.03 -20.21
CA PRO A 70 11.24 -7.03 -19.94
C PRO A 70 10.57 -5.67 -19.79
N HIS A 71 11.03 -4.85 -18.86
CA HIS A 71 10.68 -3.43 -18.79
C HIS A 71 11.62 -2.63 -19.72
N SER A 72 11.79 -3.12 -20.94
CA SER A 72 12.57 -2.48 -21.99
C SER A 72 11.62 -2.07 -23.11
N ILE A 73 11.73 -0.82 -23.52
CA ILE A 73 11.14 -0.33 -24.77
C ILE A 73 12.08 -0.60 -25.93
#